data_AF-A0A3D5R213-F1
#
_entry.id   AF-A0A3D5R213-F1
#
_cell.length_a   1.000
_cell.length_b   1.000
_cell.length_c   1.000
_cell.angle_alpha   90.00
_cell.angle_beta   90.00
_cell.angle_gamma   90.00
#
_symmetry.space_group_name_H-M   'P 1'
#
loop_
_entity.id
_entity.type
_entity.pdbx_description
1 polymer ?
#
loop_
_entity_poly.entity_id
_entity_poly.type
_entity_poly.pdbx_seq_one_letter_code
_entity_poly.pdbx_strand_id
1 'polypeptide(L)'
;MARKKAPELKFQEHIANFLTREHQYGVLEQTDITDTEHYLAEDHLWAFLNATQADQLKKLTDDYGTDARDEVFRALGKELNHTPLWMLLR
;
A
#
# COMPACT_ATOMS: atom_id res chain seq x y z
N MET A 1 -18.35 -34.52 3.88
CA MET A 1 -19.33 -33.40 3.86
C MET A 1 -18.56 -32.10 4.03
N ALA A 2 -18.68 -31.15 3.10
CA ALA A 2 -18.00 -29.87 3.23
C ALA A 2 -18.50 -29.15 4.50
N ARG A 3 -17.59 -28.78 5.41
CA ARG A 3 -17.94 -28.00 6.60
C ARG A 3 -18.59 -26.69 6.14
N LYS A 4 -19.79 -26.39 6.65
CA LYS A 4 -20.42 -25.07 6.44
C LYS A 4 -19.46 -23.99 6.95
N LYS A 5 -19.09 -23.03 6.09
CA LYS A 5 -18.31 -21.85 6.49
C LYS A 5 -19.00 -21.16 7.67
N ALA A 6 -18.19 -20.73 8.65
CA ALA A 6 -18.66 -19.96 9.78
C ALA A 6 -19.39 -18.68 9.29
N PRO A 7 -20.43 -18.21 10.00
CA PRO A 7 -21.18 -17.01 9.62
C PRO A 7 -20.29 -15.78 9.40
N GLU A 8 -19.24 -15.64 10.21
CA GLU A 8 -18.27 -14.54 10.13
C GLU A 8 -17.52 -14.51 8.81
N LEU A 9 -17.01 -15.66 8.35
CA LEU A 9 -16.31 -15.77 7.06
C LEU A 9 -17.23 -15.40 5.88
N LYS A 10 -18.50 -15.79 5.96
CA LYS A 10 -19.49 -15.39 4.93
C LYS A 10 -19.75 -13.89 4.93
N PHE A 11 -19.77 -13.27 6.10
CA PHE A 11 -19.95 -11.83 6.23
C PHE A 11 -18.74 -11.07 5.68
N GLN A 12 -17.53 -11.51 6.02
CA GLN A 12 -16.27 -10.95 5.48
C GLN A 12 -16.23 -11.05 3.95
N GLU A 13 -16.57 -12.21 3.38
CA GLU A 13 -16.66 -12.41 1.93
C GLU A 13 -17.70 -11.49 1.28
N HIS A 14 -18.85 -11.29 1.93
CA HIS A 14 -19.89 -10.42 1.40
C HIS A 14 -19.45 -8.94 1.38
N ILE A 15 -18.79 -8.47 2.44
CA ILE A 15 -18.23 -7.12 2.48
C ILE A 15 -17.14 -6.96 1.41
N ALA A 16 -16.20 -7.90 1.32
CA ALA A 16 -15.14 -7.83 0.30
C ALA A 16 -15.72 -7.74 -1.10
N ASN A 17 -16.69 -8.60 -1.44
CA ASN A 17 -17.37 -8.57 -2.73
C ASN A 17 -18.12 -7.26 -2.98
N PHE A 18 -18.80 -6.72 -1.96
CA PHE A 18 -19.50 -5.44 -2.06
C PHE A 18 -18.53 -4.28 -2.32
N LEU A 19 -17.43 -4.23 -1.57
CA LEU A 19 -16.38 -3.22 -1.68
C LEU A 19 -15.70 -3.26 -3.07
N THR A 20 -15.39 -4.44 -3.59
CA THR A 20 -14.86 -4.58 -4.95
C THR A 20 -15.87 -4.21 -6.01
N ARG A 21 -17.15 -4.57 -5.86
CA ARG A 21 -18.18 -4.32 -6.87
C ARG A 21 -18.62 -2.85 -6.94
N GLU A 22 -18.93 -2.24 -5.81
CA GLU A 22 -19.52 -0.90 -5.75
C GLU A 22 -18.47 0.21 -5.64
N HIS A 23 -17.36 -0.06 -4.96
CA HIS A 23 -16.33 0.95 -4.71
C HIS A 23 -15.04 0.71 -5.50
N GLN A 24 -15.00 -0.35 -6.32
CA GLN A 24 -13.86 -0.71 -7.18
C GLN A 24 -12.55 -0.86 -6.41
N TYR A 25 -12.64 -1.27 -5.14
CA TYR A 25 -11.44 -1.55 -4.36
C TYR A 25 -10.71 -2.77 -4.91
N GLY A 26 -9.41 -2.62 -5.13
CA GLY A 26 -8.51 -3.72 -5.44
C GLY A 26 -8.34 -4.63 -4.22
N VAL A 27 -8.43 -5.94 -4.44
CA VAL A 27 -8.10 -6.94 -3.42
C VAL A 27 -6.59 -7.12 -3.45
N LEU A 28 -5.94 -6.85 -2.31
CA LEU A 28 -4.51 -7.11 -2.14
C LEU A 28 -4.31 -8.54 -1.64
N GLU A 29 -3.43 -9.27 -2.31
CA GLU A 29 -2.96 -10.57 -1.87
C GLU A 29 -1.74 -10.42 -0.95
N GLN A 30 -1.43 -11.47 -0.19
CA GLN A 30 -0.26 -11.44 0.70
C GLN A 30 1.05 -11.23 -0.07
N THR A 31 1.11 -11.70 -1.32
CA THR A 31 2.26 -11.51 -2.22
C THR A 31 2.45 -10.05 -2.62
N ASP A 32 1.40 -9.24 -2.54
CA ASP A 32 1.46 -7.82 -2.88
C ASP A 32 2.09 -7.00 -1.75
N ILE A 33 2.14 -7.53 -0.53
CA ILE A 33 2.80 -6.92 0.63
C ILE A 33 4.28 -7.31 0.59
N THR A 34 5.07 -6.54 -0.15
CA THR A 34 6.51 -6.80 -0.35
C THR A 34 7.36 -6.35 0.84
N ASP A 35 6.91 -5.33 1.58
CA ASP A 35 7.55 -4.94 2.84
C ASP A 35 6.85 -5.62 4.03
N THR A 36 7.56 -6.54 4.69
CA THR A 36 7.06 -7.28 5.85
C THR A 36 7.27 -6.55 7.18
N GLU A 37 8.07 -5.48 7.21
CA GLU A 37 8.35 -4.68 8.40
C GLU A 37 7.28 -3.61 8.61
N HIS A 38 6.94 -2.86 7.56
CA HIS A 38 5.91 -1.80 7.61
C HIS A 38 4.60 -2.18 6.92
N TYR A 39 4.47 -3.42 6.43
CA TYR A 39 3.29 -3.94 5.73
C TYR A 39 2.89 -3.11 4.50
N LEU A 40 3.88 -2.66 3.72
CA LEU A 40 3.64 -1.87 2.52
C LEU A 40 3.53 -2.75 1.28
N ALA A 41 2.56 -2.42 0.43
CA ALA A 41 2.48 -2.93 -0.93
C ALA A 41 3.23 -1.98 -1.87
N GLU A 42 4.55 -2.17 -2.00
CA GLU A 42 5.43 -1.19 -2.63
C GLU A 42 5.08 -0.94 -4.11
N ASP A 43 4.70 -1.98 -4.86
CA ASP A 43 4.29 -1.81 -6.27
C ASP A 43 3.01 -0.98 -6.39
N HIS A 44 2.03 -1.20 -5.52
CA HIS A 44 0.80 -0.42 -5.49
C HIS A 44 1.05 1.02 -5.06
N LEU A 45 1.90 1.23 -4.06
CA LEU A 45 2.28 2.57 -3.61
C LEU A 45 3.04 3.32 -4.71
N TRP A 46 3.98 2.65 -5.39
CA TRP A 46 4.70 3.22 -6.51
C TRP A 46 3.77 3.59 -7.67
N ALA A 47 2.82 2.72 -8.02
CA ALA A 47 1.80 3.01 -9.02
C ALA A 47 0.93 4.22 -8.64
N PHE A 48 0.54 4.33 -7.36
CA PHE A 48 -0.20 5.48 -6.85
C PHE A 48 0.60 6.78 -6.95
N LEU A 49 1.90 6.77 -6.59
CA LEU A 49 2.77 7.94 -6.73
C LEU A 49 2.93 8.36 -8.20
N ASN A 50 3.07 7.39 -9.12
CA ASN A 50 3.09 7.68 -10.55
C ASN A 50 1.77 8.29 -11.05
N ALA A 51 0.64 7.82 -10.55
CA ALA A 51 -0.67 8.35 -10.97
C ALA A 51 -0.96 9.75 -10.40
N THR A 52 -0.43 10.09 -9.22
CA THR A 52 -0.80 11.31 -8.50
C THR A 52 0.27 12.40 -8.50
N GLN A 53 1.54 12.03 -8.64
CA GLN A 53 2.70 12.91 -8.46
C GLN A 53 3.74 12.75 -9.59
N ALA A 54 3.28 12.48 -10.82
CA ALA A 54 4.14 12.23 -11.97
C ALA A 54 5.24 13.29 -12.19
N ASP A 55 4.92 14.58 -12.04
CA ASP A 55 5.89 15.67 -12.23
C ASP A 55 6.99 15.68 -11.17
N GLN A 56 6.68 15.28 -9.93
CA GLN A 56 7.67 15.19 -8.86
C GLN A 56 8.59 13.98 -9.07
N LEU A 57 8.00 12.83 -9.44
CA LEU A 57 8.78 11.63 -9.76
C LEU A 57 9.69 11.85 -10.96
N LYS A 58 9.23 12.58 -11.99
CA LYS A 58 10.05 12.90 -13.16
C LYS A 58 11.34 13.63 -12.78
N LYS A 59 11.26 14.64 -11.92
CA LYS A 59 12.45 15.35 -11.40
C LYS A 59 13.39 14.40 -10.65
N LEU A 60 12.80 13.51 -9.83
CA LEU A 60 13.58 12.52 -9.11
C LEU A 60 14.29 11.54 -10.06
N THR A 61 13.64 11.13 -11.15
CA THR A 61 14.24 10.31 -12.20
C THR A 61 15.32 11.07 -12.98
N ASP A 62 15.17 12.38 -13.18
CA ASP A 62 16.22 13.20 -13.82
C ASP A 62 17.48 13.27 -12.93
N ASP A 63 17.31 13.31 -11.60
CA ASP A 63 18.42 13.41 -10.63
C ASP A 63 19.06 12.04 -10.27
N TYR A 64 18.24 10.98 -10.16
CA TYR A 64 18.65 9.66 -9.64
C TYR A 64 18.52 8.52 -10.68
N GLY A 65 18.03 8.80 -11.89
CA GLY A 65 17.89 7.80 -12.95
C GLY A 65 16.94 6.65 -12.56
N THR A 66 17.40 5.42 -12.80
CA THR A 66 16.66 4.19 -12.49
C THR A 66 16.47 3.94 -10.99
N ASP A 67 17.29 4.58 -10.16
CA ASP A 67 17.33 4.35 -8.71
C ASP A 67 16.32 5.24 -7.96
N ALA A 68 15.55 6.06 -8.69
CA ALA A 68 14.54 6.95 -8.11
C ALA A 68 13.51 6.20 -7.26
N ARG A 69 13.10 4.99 -7.68
CA ARG A 69 12.18 4.15 -6.91
C ARG A 69 12.79 3.77 -5.56
N ASP A 70 14.01 3.25 -5.59
CA ASP A 70 14.69 2.76 -4.39
C ASP A 70 14.99 3.88 -3.41
N GLU A 71 15.34 5.08 -3.91
CA GLU A 71 15.56 6.24 -3.03
C GLU A 71 14.28 6.72 -2.36
N VAL A 72 13.12 6.66 -3.05
CA VAL A 72 11.81 6.99 -2.44
C VAL A 72 11.49 6.03 -1.30
N PHE A 73 11.62 4.72 -1.51
CA PHE A 73 11.35 3.74 -0.46
C PHE A 73 12.37 3.82 0.68
N ARG A 74 13.64 4.10 0.38
CA ARG A 74 14.67 4.35 1.40
C ARG A 74 14.35 5.57 2.27
N ALA A 75 13.92 6.67 1.66
CA ALA A 75 13.53 7.88 2.38
C ALA A 75 12.26 7.64 3.21
N LEU A 76 11.25 6.98 2.62
CA LEU A 76 10.01 6.62 3.31
C LEU A 76 10.28 5.74 4.54
N GLY A 77 11.12 4.71 4.40
CA GLY A 77 11.49 3.85 5.53
C GLY A 77 12.17 4.61 6.66
N LYS A 78 13.01 5.61 6.36
CA LYS A 78 13.63 6.47 7.39
C LYS A 78 12.59 7.31 8.13
N GLU A 79 11.62 7.86 7.41
CA GLU A 79 10.53 8.66 7.99
C GLU A 79 9.58 7.80 8.84
N LEU A 80 9.26 6.59 8.41
CA LEU A 80 8.40 5.66 9.17
C LEU A 80 9.04 5.22 10.50
N ASN A 81 10.37 5.17 10.56
CA ASN A 81 11.11 4.92 11.80
C ASN A 81 11.02 6.08 12.82
N HIS A 82 10.58 7.26 12.39
CA HIS A 82 10.36 8.40 13.29
C HIS A 82 8.88 8.50 13.65
N THR A 83 8.58 8.54 14.95
CA THR A 83 7.25 8.94 15.42
C THR A 83 7.19 10.47 15.50
N PRO A 84 6.49 11.16 14.60
CA PRO A 84 6.38 12.60 14.69
C PRO A 84 5.68 13.03 15.97
N LEU A 85 6.20 14.09 16.59
CA LEU A 85 5.76 14.60 17.89
C LEU A 85 4.25 14.91 17.96
N TRP A 86 3.64 15.34 16.84
CA TRP A 86 2.21 15.66 16.76
C TRP A 86 1.31 14.42 16.94
N MET A 87 1.81 13.20 16.72
CA MET A 87 1.07 11.97 17.05
C MET A 87 1.10 11.66 18.56
N LEU A 88 2.11 12.14 19.29
CA LEU A 88 2.24 11.96 20.74
C LEU A 88 1.45 13.01 21.54
N LEU A 89 1.26 14.20 20.98
CA LEU A 89 0.53 15.31 21.61
C LEU A 89 -0.99 15.26 21.37
N ARG A 90 -1.53 14.08 21.06
CA ARG A 90 -2.94 13.90 20.70
C ARG A 90 -3.84 13.64 21.91
#